data_AF-A0A7V3WMD8-F1
#
_entry.id   AF-A0A7V3WMD8-F1
#
_cell.length_a   1.000
_cell.length_b   1.000
_cell.length_c   1.000
_cell.angle_alpha   90.00
_cell.angle_beta   90.00
_cell.angle_gamma   90.00
#
_symmetry.space_group_name_H-M   'P 1'
#
loop_
_entity.id
_entity.type
_entity.pdbx_description
1 polymer ?
#
loop_
_entity_poly.entity_id
_entity_poly.type
_entity_poly.pdbx_seq_one_letter_code
_entity_poly.pdbx_strand_id
1 'polypeptide(L)'
;MCTTGTSVVGGFISDRADFRGFTDASALLVAGKPADMVIVAAPDNFHFEHCPAALQAGYDVLLEKRIATGPEQVWAIQQLARRLGRRVTVCFVLRCAAFYRKVKQLIDSGALAEIVSIQASEGVMPWHQAHSFVRGHRAVVSRSSPMILSKCCHDTDLLHWLAGRRCRRVASFGSLQYFRADRAPAGAPRTVHGWVSCWPKLPLQCAAVC
;
A
#
# COMPACT_ATOMS: atom_id res chain seq x y z
N MET A 1 -4.85 -10.76 -16.21
CA MET A 1 -3.93 -10.44 -15.09
C MET A 1 -2.49 -10.56 -15.57
N CYS A 2 -1.58 -9.70 -15.10
CA CYS A 2 -0.15 -9.79 -15.40
C CYS A 2 0.68 -9.81 -14.11
N THR A 3 1.81 -10.52 -14.12
CA THR A 3 2.77 -10.54 -13.00
C THR A 3 4.17 -10.76 -13.56
N THR A 4 5.19 -10.11 -12.98
CA THR A 4 6.58 -10.38 -13.34
C THR A 4 7.04 -11.69 -12.71
N GLY A 5 7.29 -12.72 -13.53
CA GLY A 5 7.74 -14.04 -13.10
C GLY A 5 7.11 -15.14 -13.95
N THR A 6 7.93 -15.81 -14.76
CA THR A 6 7.49 -16.86 -15.70
C THR A 6 6.79 -18.04 -15.01
N SER A 7 7.09 -18.28 -13.72
CA SER A 7 6.45 -19.33 -12.92
C SER A 7 5.03 -19.01 -12.45
N VAL A 8 4.61 -17.74 -12.45
CA VAL A 8 3.29 -17.30 -11.96
C VAL A 8 2.30 -17.16 -13.10
N VAL A 9 2.73 -16.68 -14.27
CA VAL A 9 1.86 -16.51 -15.43
C VAL A 9 1.45 -17.86 -16.06
N GLY A 10 2.25 -18.92 -15.85
CA GLY A 10 1.97 -20.28 -16.31
C GLY A 10 1.40 -21.25 -15.24
N GLY A 11 1.28 -20.83 -13.98
CA GLY A 11 0.85 -21.69 -12.87
C GLY A 11 -0.41 -21.16 -12.15
N PHE A 12 -1.52 -21.88 -12.30
CA PHE A 12 -2.76 -21.84 -11.49
C PHE A 12 -3.09 -20.51 -10.75
N ILE A 13 -3.19 -19.37 -11.47
CA ILE A 13 -3.79 -18.15 -10.89
C ILE A 13 -5.31 -18.29 -10.79
N SER A 14 -5.93 -18.99 -11.74
CA SER A 14 -7.37 -19.15 -11.85
C SER A 14 -7.71 -20.37 -12.71
N ASP A 15 -8.70 -21.14 -12.28
CA ASP A 15 -9.23 -22.31 -13.01
C ASP A 15 -10.31 -21.93 -14.03
N ARG A 16 -10.70 -20.65 -14.09
CA ARG A 16 -11.71 -20.20 -15.05
C ARG A 16 -11.21 -20.30 -16.49
N ALA A 17 -12.00 -20.92 -17.36
CA ALA A 17 -11.66 -21.08 -18.77
C ALA A 17 -11.54 -19.76 -19.54
N ASP A 18 -12.18 -18.68 -19.08
CA ASP A 18 -12.12 -17.33 -19.66
C ASP A 18 -10.95 -16.49 -19.11
N PHE A 19 -10.13 -17.04 -18.21
CA PHE A 19 -9.02 -16.32 -17.62
C PHE A 19 -7.87 -16.10 -18.62
N ARG A 20 -7.44 -14.84 -18.72
CA ARG A 20 -6.33 -14.43 -19.58
C ARG A 20 -5.15 -13.93 -18.74
N GLY A 21 -4.04 -14.68 -18.80
CA GLY A 21 -2.74 -14.30 -18.25
C GLY A 21 -1.90 -13.51 -19.26
N PHE A 22 -1.08 -12.60 -18.76
CA PHE A 22 -0.13 -11.83 -19.55
C PHE A 22 1.24 -11.82 -18.84
N THR A 23 2.32 -11.80 -19.62
CA THR A 23 3.70 -11.83 -19.10
C THR A 23 4.07 -10.59 -18.29
N ASP A 24 3.50 -9.44 -18.64
CA ASP A 24 3.79 -8.15 -18.06
C ASP A 24 2.65 -7.15 -18.33
N ALA A 25 2.77 -5.95 -17.75
CA ALA A 25 1.77 -4.89 -17.87
C ALA A 25 1.62 -4.39 -19.32
N SER A 26 2.72 -4.26 -20.07
CA SER A 26 2.70 -3.78 -21.45
C SER A 26 1.88 -4.70 -22.35
N ALA A 27 2.10 -6.02 -22.24
CA ALA A 27 1.34 -7.04 -22.96
C ALA A 27 -0.16 -6.99 -22.64
N LEU A 28 -0.52 -6.73 -21.38
CA LEU A 28 -1.92 -6.57 -20.97
C LEU A 28 -2.54 -5.32 -21.58
N LEU A 29 -1.84 -4.19 -21.58
CA LEU A 29 -2.37 -2.89 -22.01
C LEU A 29 -2.65 -2.83 -23.52
N VAL A 30 -1.90 -3.58 -24.34
CA VAL A 30 -2.12 -3.64 -25.80
C VAL A 30 -3.12 -4.72 -26.24
N ALA A 31 -3.64 -5.54 -25.32
CA ALA A 31 -4.48 -6.70 -25.63
C ALA A 31 -5.96 -6.39 -25.98
N GLY A 32 -6.25 -5.16 -26.43
CA GLY A 32 -7.58 -4.76 -26.90
C GLY A 32 -8.57 -4.39 -25.79
N LYS A 33 -8.08 -3.88 -24.64
CA LYS A 33 -8.90 -3.39 -23.52
C LYS A 33 -10.02 -4.36 -23.06
N PRO A 34 -9.69 -5.51 -22.46
CA PRO A 34 -10.68 -6.51 -22.04
C PRO A 34 -11.57 -6.09 -20.85
N ALA A 35 -11.39 -4.90 -20.27
CA ALA A 35 -12.16 -4.40 -19.14
C ALA A 35 -12.18 -2.86 -19.11
N ASP A 36 -13.15 -2.27 -18.40
CA ASP A 36 -13.24 -0.81 -18.24
C ASP A 36 -12.24 -0.23 -17.22
N MET A 37 -11.87 -1.04 -16.24
CA MET A 37 -11.02 -0.66 -15.11
C MET A 37 -9.89 -1.67 -14.93
N VAL A 38 -8.74 -1.20 -14.47
CA VAL A 38 -7.60 -2.03 -14.08
C VAL A 38 -7.25 -1.83 -12.61
N ILE A 39 -6.82 -2.91 -11.95
CA ILE A 39 -6.27 -2.87 -10.60
C ILE A 39 -4.75 -2.87 -10.71
N VAL A 40 -4.10 -1.84 -10.19
CA VAL A 40 -2.64 -1.75 -10.11
C VAL A 40 -2.24 -2.08 -8.68
N ALA A 41 -1.78 -3.31 -8.46
CA ALA A 41 -1.34 -3.85 -7.17
C ALA A 41 0.14 -4.27 -7.16
N ALA A 42 0.94 -3.62 -8.01
CA ALA A 42 2.39 -3.81 -8.05
C ALA A 42 3.06 -3.20 -6.81
N PRO A 43 4.36 -3.45 -6.56
CA PRO A 43 5.10 -2.67 -5.58
C PRO A 43 5.04 -1.16 -5.89
N ASP A 44 5.04 -0.33 -4.86
CA ASP A 44 4.68 1.09 -4.93
C ASP A 44 5.63 1.95 -5.79
N ASN A 45 6.86 1.49 -6.02
CA ASN A 45 7.81 2.10 -6.94
C ASN A 45 7.40 1.96 -8.42
N PHE A 46 6.54 0.99 -8.77
CA PHE A 46 6.05 0.78 -10.14
C PHE A 46 4.72 1.48 -10.43
N HIS A 47 4.08 2.06 -9.41
CA HIS A 47 2.78 2.72 -9.60
C HIS A 47 2.85 3.91 -10.57
N PHE A 48 3.93 4.68 -10.54
CA PHE A 48 4.12 5.82 -11.45
C PHE A 48 4.39 5.40 -12.90
N GLU A 49 4.81 4.15 -13.13
CA GLU A 49 4.91 3.59 -14.47
C GLU A 49 3.56 3.04 -14.93
N HIS A 50 2.96 2.17 -14.13
CA HIS A 50 1.77 1.41 -14.54
C HIS A 50 0.48 2.22 -14.54
N CYS A 51 0.29 3.13 -13.59
CA CYS A 51 -0.96 3.91 -13.50
C CYS A 51 -1.10 4.88 -14.70
N PRO A 52 -0.10 5.72 -15.05
CA PRO A 52 -0.17 6.53 -16.27
C PRO A 52 -0.38 5.73 -17.55
N ALA A 53 0.32 4.61 -17.71
CA ALA A 53 0.18 3.75 -18.89
C ALA A 53 -1.25 3.18 -19.01
N ALA A 54 -1.85 2.75 -17.90
CA ALA A 54 -3.23 2.31 -17.86
C ALA A 54 -4.22 3.44 -18.21
N LEU A 55 -4.03 4.63 -17.65
CA LEU A 55 -4.88 5.78 -17.96
C LEU A 55 -4.82 6.14 -19.45
N GLN A 56 -3.62 6.12 -20.05
CA GLN A 56 -3.41 6.37 -21.48
C GLN A 56 -4.04 5.30 -22.37
N ALA A 57 -4.03 4.04 -21.94
CA ALA A 57 -4.75 2.95 -22.59
C ALA A 57 -6.29 3.01 -22.39
N GLY A 58 -6.79 4.05 -21.73
CA GLY A 58 -8.21 4.35 -21.61
C GLY A 58 -8.92 3.65 -20.44
N TYR A 59 -8.18 3.06 -19.50
CA TYR A 59 -8.76 2.45 -18.29
C TYR A 59 -9.03 3.49 -17.21
N ASP A 60 -10.07 3.25 -16.41
CA ASP A 60 -10.10 3.76 -15.04
C ASP A 60 -9.18 2.88 -14.16
N VAL A 61 -8.65 3.43 -13.07
CA VAL A 61 -7.65 2.73 -12.25
C VAL A 61 -8.11 2.63 -10.79
N LEU A 62 -8.10 1.41 -10.25
CA LEU A 62 -8.05 1.16 -8.83
C LEU A 62 -6.59 0.91 -8.44
N LEU A 63 -5.97 1.87 -7.77
CA LEU A 63 -4.55 1.89 -7.45
C LEU A 63 -4.33 1.46 -6.01
N GLU A 64 -3.55 0.40 -5.78
CA GLU A 64 -3.10 0.07 -4.44
C GLU A 64 -2.35 1.24 -3.80
N LYS A 65 -2.44 1.31 -2.48
CA LYS A 65 -1.71 2.34 -1.75
C LYS A 65 -0.23 1.91 -1.61
N ARG A 66 0.71 2.85 -1.69
CA ARG A 66 0.55 4.30 -1.86
C ARG A 66 0.58 4.70 -3.33
N ILE A 67 0.04 5.87 -3.65
CA ILE A 67 -0.05 6.37 -5.03
C ILE A 67 1.31 6.38 -5.74
N ALA A 68 2.35 6.89 -5.07
CA ALA A 68 3.72 6.97 -5.59
C ALA A 68 4.72 7.15 -4.43
N THR A 69 6.02 7.18 -4.74
CA THR A 69 7.10 7.38 -3.75
C THR A 69 7.39 8.86 -3.47
N GLY A 70 7.01 9.77 -4.37
CA GLY A 70 7.18 11.22 -4.23
C GLY A 70 5.92 12.02 -4.60
N PRO A 71 5.74 13.24 -4.05
CA PRO A 71 4.55 14.06 -4.28
C PRO A 71 4.41 14.53 -5.73
N GLU A 72 5.51 14.78 -6.44
CA GLU A 72 5.48 15.24 -7.84
C GLU A 72 4.82 14.18 -8.74
N GLN A 73 5.12 12.90 -8.50
CA GLN A 73 4.53 11.78 -9.20
C GLN A 73 3.02 11.66 -8.93
N VAL A 74 2.60 11.92 -7.69
CA VAL A 74 1.16 11.95 -7.32
C VAL A 74 0.45 13.05 -8.10
N TRP A 75 1.02 14.26 -8.18
CA TRP A 75 0.44 15.36 -8.94
C TRP A 75 0.41 15.08 -10.44
N ALA A 76 1.44 14.43 -10.98
CA ALA A 76 1.49 14.05 -12.38
C ALA A 76 0.38 13.04 -12.74
N ILE A 77 0.17 12.00 -11.90
CA ILE A 77 -0.94 11.05 -12.07
C ILE A 77 -2.29 11.78 -12.03
N GLN A 78 -2.48 12.66 -11.04
CA GLN A 78 -3.73 13.42 -10.88
C GLN A 78 -4.02 14.29 -12.11
N GLN A 79 -3.03 15.03 -12.59
CA GLN A 79 -3.17 15.90 -13.77
C GLN A 79 -3.46 15.10 -15.03
N LEU A 80 -2.78 13.97 -15.21
CA LEU A 80 -3.01 13.06 -16.33
C LEU A 80 -4.42 12.50 -16.32
N ALA A 81 -4.89 11.99 -15.19
CA ALA A 81 -6.24 11.45 -15.04
C ALA A 81 -7.30 12.50 -15.39
N ARG A 82 -7.14 13.74 -14.90
CA ARG A 82 -8.01 14.87 -15.25
C ARG A 82 -8.00 15.18 -16.74
N ARG A 83 -6.81 15.28 -17.34
CA ARG A 83 -6.65 15.59 -18.77
C ARG A 83 -7.30 14.54 -19.67
N LEU A 84 -7.21 13.26 -19.30
CA LEU A 84 -7.79 12.15 -20.05
C LEU A 84 -9.25 11.86 -19.68
N GLY A 85 -9.84 12.61 -18.75
CA GLY A 85 -11.20 12.34 -18.25
C GLY A 85 -11.37 10.92 -17.69
N ARG A 86 -10.32 10.40 -17.04
CA ARG A 86 -10.27 9.07 -16.41
C ARG A 86 -10.28 9.18 -14.89
N ARG A 87 -10.67 8.12 -14.20
CA ARG A 87 -10.75 8.05 -12.73
C ARG A 87 -9.60 7.24 -12.17
N VAL A 88 -9.05 7.73 -11.04
CA VAL A 88 -8.12 6.99 -10.19
C VAL A 88 -8.72 6.93 -8.80
N THR A 89 -8.99 5.73 -8.30
CA THR A 89 -9.40 5.47 -6.92
C THR A 89 -8.25 4.79 -6.20
N VAL A 90 -7.93 5.24 -4.99
CA VAL A 90 -6.84 4.64 -4.20
C VAL A 90 -7.44 3.64 -3.20
N CYS A 91 -6.82 2.48 -3.05
CA CYS A 91 -7.24 1.41 -2.13
C CYS A 91 -6.99 1.75 -0.64
N PHE A 92 -7.63 2.80 -0.12
CA PHE A 92 -7.71 3.05 1.32
C PHE A 92 -8.80 2.19 1.96
N VAL A 93 -8.51 0.89 2.07
CA VAL A 93 -9.47 -0.15 2.51
C VAL A 93 -10.08 0.11 3.89
N LEU A 94 -9.45 0.90 4.76
CA LEU A 94 -10.00 1.20 6.08
C LEU A 94 -11.33 1.96 6.01
N ARG A 95 -11.57 2.76 4.96
CA ARG A 95 -12.89 3.40 4.75
C ARG A 95 -14.01 2.39 4.50
N CYS A 96 -13.67 1.19 4.03
CA CYS A 96 -14.62 0.12 3.76
C CYS A 96 -14.88 -0.76 5.00
N ALA A 97 -14.02 -0.72 6.02
CA ALA A 97 -14.18 -1.54 7.22
C ALA A 97 -15.45 -1.14 7.97
N ALA A 98 -16.27 -2.13 8.35
CA ALA A 98 -17.57 -1.92 8.98
C ALA A 98 -17.49 -1.01 10.22
N PHE A 99 -16.45 -1.19 11.03
CA PHE A 99 -16.16 -0.35 12.19
C PHE A 99 -16.02 1.14 11.82
N TYR A 100 -15.13 1.49 10.89
CA TYR A 100 -14.91 2.88 10.49
C TYR A 100 -16.09 3.47 9.72
N ARG A 101 -16.81 2.65 8.95
CA ARG A 101 -18.08 3.07 8.34
C ARG A 101 -19.11 3.47 9.39
N LYS A 102 -19.23 2.71 10.48
CA LYS A 102 -20.15 3.04 11.58
C LYS A 102 -19.72 4.32 12.30
N VAL A 103 -18.42 4.50 12.55
CA VAL A 103 -17.89 5.75 13.12
C VAL A 103 -18.24 6.95 12.24
N LYS A 104 -18.00 6.85 10.92
CA LYS A 104 -18.34 7.93 9.97
C LYS A 104 -19.83 8.24 9.96
N GLN A 105 -20.69 7.22 9.99
CA GLN A 105 -22.15 7.41 10.06
C GLN A 105 -22.58 8.17 11.32
N LEU A 106 -21.98 7.87 12.48
CA LEU A 106 -22.28 8.56 13.74
C LEU A 106 -21.86 10.03 13.68
N ILE A 107 -20.67 10.31 13.14
CA ILE A 107 -20.18 11.67 12.91
C ILE A 107 -21.13 12.43 11.97
N ASP A 108 -21.47 11.84 10.82
CA ASP A 108 -22.30 12.48 9.78
C ASP A 108 -23.75 12.70 10.23
N SER A 109 -24.27 11.85 11.11
CA SER A 109 -25.61 12.01 11.67
C SER A 109 -25.75 13.19 12.65
N GLY A 110 -24.63 13.78 13.07
CA GLY A 110 -24.62 14.84 14.08
C GLY A 110 -24.80 14.32 15.52
N ALA A 111 -24.84 13.00 15.75
CA ALA A 111 -24.99 12.40 17.07
C ALA A 111 -23.89 12.81 18.08
N LEU A 112 -22.73 13.23 17.57
CA LEU A 112 -21.58 13.71 18.37
C LEU A 112 -21.44 15.23 18.36
N ALA A 113 -22.40 15.97 17.81
CA ALA A 113 -22.33 17.41 17.56
C ALA A 113 -21.04 17.79 16.80
N GLU A 114 -20.33 18.84 17.24
CA GLU A 114 -19.06 19.24 16.64
C GLU A 114 -17.90 18.37 17.15
N ILE A 115 -17.17 17.76 16.22
CA ILE A 115 -15.93 17.06 16.51
C ILE A 115 -14.82 18.08 16.80
N VAL A 116 -14.39 18.14 18.06
CA VAL A 116 -13.30 19.02 18.50
C VAL A 116 -11.92 18.37 18.36
N SER A 117 -11.83 17.06 18.60
CA SER A 117 -10.57 16.31 18.52
C SER A 117 -10.79 14.87 18.09
N ILE A 118 -9.77 14.30 17.43
CA ILE A 118 -9.70 12.88 17.09
C ILE A 118 -8.34 12.37 17.54
N GLN A 119 -8.34 11.33 18.36
CA GLN A 119 -7.13 10.62 18.75
C GLN A 119 -7.18 9.21 18.16
N ALA A 120 -6.12 8.80 17.48
CA ALA A 120 -5.95 7.45 16.98
C ALA A 120 -4.60 6.89 17.45
N SER A 121 -4.59 5.60 17.78
CA SER A 121 -3.39 4.86 18.15
C SER A 121 -3.41 3.55 17.40
N GLU A 122 -2.38 3.30 16.59
CA GLU A 122 -2.20 2.04 15.86
C GLU A 122 -0.91 1.37 16.33
N GLY A 123 -1.06 0.18 16.93
CA GLY A 123 0.08 -0.69 17.25
C GLY A 123 0.41 -1.56 16.04
N VAL A 124 1.57 -1.33 15.43
CA VAL A 124 2.08 -2.20 14.37
C VAL A 124 2.98 -3.25 15.00
N MET A 125 2.68 -4.49 14.68
CA MET A 125 3.42 -5.60 15.25
C MET A 125 4.81 -5.77 14.63
N PRO A 126 5.83 -6.19 15.40
CA PRO A 126 7.23 -6.16 14.96
C PRO A 126 7.52 -6.92 13.67
N TRP A 127 6.80 -8.02 13.40
CA TRP A 127 6.98 -8.83 12.21
C TRP A 127 6.70 -8.06 10.91
N HIS A 128 5.79 -7.08 10.91
CA HIS A 128 5.56 -6.24 9.75
C HIS A 128 6.82 -5.47 9.35
N GLN A 129 7.53 -4.94 10.35
CA GLN A 129 8.75 -4.18 10.14
C GLN A 129 9.91 -5.11 9.76
N ALA A 130 10.05 -6.24 10.47
CA ALA A 130 11.07 -7.26 10.20
C ALA A 130 10.98 -7.84 8.77
N HIS A 131 9.75 -8.11 8.33
CA HIS A 131 9.51 -8.64 7.00
C HIS A 131 9.69 -7.57 5.93
N SER A 132 9.01 -6.42 6.04
CA SER A 132 8.94 -5.49 4.89
C SER A 132 10.12 -4.54 4.78
N PHE A 133 10.66 -4.04 5.89
CA PHE A 133 11.60 -2.91 5.92
C PHE A 133 13.01 -3.24 6.38
N VAL A 134 13.19 -4.48 6.81
CA VAL A 134 14.43 -5.00 7.38
C VAL A 134 14.96 -5.98 6.33
N ARG A 135 14.22 -7.05 6.03
CA ARG A 135 14.62 -8.04 5.01
C ARG A 135 13.80 -8.08 3.72
N GLY A 136 12.84 -7.16 3.56
CA GLY A 136 11.84 -7.23 2.50
C GLY A 136 12.08 -6.26 1.36
N HIS A 137 11.07 -6.17 0.48
CA HIS A 137 11.08 -5.29 -0.68
C HIS A 137 11.16 -3.79 -0.35
N ARG A 138 11.01 -3.38 0.92
CA ARG A 138 11.19 -2.01 1.41
C ARG A 138 12.42 -1.83 2.31
N ALA A 139 13.37 -2.75 2.29
CA ALA A 139 14.60 -2.66 3.07
C ALA A 139 15.53 -1.52 2.64
N VAL A 140 15.46 -1.14 1.36
CA VAL A 140 16.33 -0.10 0.78
C VAL A 140 15.59 1.23 0.73
N VAL A 141 16.01 2.19 1.56
CA VAL A 141 15.37 3.50 1.69
C VAL A 141 15.28 4.25 0.35
N SER A 142 16.36 4.26 -0.44
CA SER A 142 16.39 4.96 -1.73
C SER A 142 15.44 4.38 -2.79
N ARG A 143 14.94 3.16 -2.57
CA ARG A 143 14.04 2.45 -3.49
C ARG A 143 12.63 2.27 -2.93
N SER A 144 12.36 2.78 -1.74
CA SER A 144 11.09 2.58 -1.05
C SER A 144 10.73 3.82 -0.24
N SER A 145 9.77 3.71 0.66
CA SER A 145 9.47 4.81 1.57
C SER A 145 9.31 4.31 2.99
N PRO A 146 9.61 5.18 3.97
CA PRO A 146 9.57 4.79 5.38
C PRO A 146 8.18 4.29 5.80
N MET A 147 8.17 3.51 6.88
CA MET A 147 6.95 2.91 7.44
C MET A 147 5.84 3.95 7.67
N ILE A 148 6.19 5.13 8.18
CA ILE A 148 5.22 6.20 8.44
C ILE A 148 4.43 6.60 7.19
N LEU A 149 5.06 6.57 6.02
CA LEU A 149 4.33 6.82 4.78
C LEU A 149 3.62 5.53 4.36
N SER A 150 4.36 4.43 4.20
CA SER A 150 3.87 3.18 3.62
C SER A 150 2.71 2.50 4.36
N LYS A 151 2.63 2.68 5.68
CA LYS A 151 1.55 2.15 6.52
C LYS A 151 0.58 3.24 6.92
N CYS A 152 1.06 4.33 7.51
CA CYS A 152 0.19 5.35 8.10
C CYS A 152 -0.46 6.27 7.08
N CYS A 153 -0.22 6.10 5.77
CA CYS A 153 -1.08 6.67 4.75
C CYS A 153 -2.56 6.24 4.90
N HIS A 154 -2.81 5.05 5.46
CA HIS A 154 -4.17 4.63 5.80
C HIS A 154 -4.75 5.48 6.94
N ASP A 155 -3.94 5.72 7.97
CA ASP A 155 -4.38 6.45 9.16
C ASP A 155 -4.61 7.93 8.83
N THR A 156 -3.71 8.55 8.06
CA THR A 156 -3.87 9.95 7.65
C THR A 156 -5.06 10.13 6.71
N ASP A 157 -5.28 9.21 5.78
CA ASP A 157 -6.46 9.19 4.91
C ASP A 157 -7.76 9.05 5.71
N LEU A 158 -7.77 8.14 6.68
CA LEU A 158 -8.91 7.88 7.54
C LEU A 158 -9.21 9.07 8.47
N LEU A 159 -8.20 9.62 9.14
CA LEU A 159 -8.36 10.79 10.01
C LEU A 159 -8.86 12.00 9.22
N HIS A 160 -8.33 12.22 8.01
CA HIS A 160 -8.81 13.29 7.14
C HIS A 160 -10.28 13.06 6.72
N TRP A 161 -10.65 11.83 6.41
CA TRP A 161 -12.02 11.45 6.05
C TRP A 161 -13.01 11.62 7.20
N LEU A 162 -12.65 11.17 8.41
CA LEU A 162 -13.48 11.30 9.61
C LEU A 162 -13.61 12.75 10.05
N ALA A 163 -12.53 13.53 10.00
CA ALA A 163 -12.56 14.95 10.35
C ALA A 163 -13.39 15.79 9.37
N GLY A 164 -13.47 15.38 8.09
CA GLY A 164 -14.23 16.10 7.06
C GLY A 164 -13.73 17.53 6.79
N ARG A 165 -12.52 17.86 7.25
CA ARG A 165 -11.94 19.21 7.19
C ARG A 165 -10.53 19.16 6.61
N ARG A 166 -10.14 20.25 5.94
CA ARG A 166 -8.79 20.40 5.36
C ARG A 166 -7.76 20.58 6.47
N CYS A 167 -6.71 19.75 6.46
CA CYS A 167 -5.55 19.94 7.33
C CYS A 167 -4.82 21.24 6.97
N ARG A 168 -4.54 22.08 7.97
CA ARG A 168 -3.81 23.36 7.80
C ARG A 168 -2.35 23.29 8.22
N ARG A 169 -2.03 22.45 9.21
CA ARG A 169 -0.71 22.32 9.82
C ARG A 169 -0.49 20.89 10.27
N VAL A 170 0.75 20.41 10.18
CA VAL A 170 1.17 19.08 10.61
C VAL A 170 2.45 19.22 11.42
N ALA A 171 2.57 18.41 12.47
CA ALA A 171 3.80 18.18 13.21
C ALA A 171 4.01 16.67 13.33
N SER A 172 5.26 16.23 13.28
CA SER A 172 5.61 14.81 13.35
C SER A 172 6.93 14.64 14.10
N PHE A 173 6.96 13.64 14.98
CA PHE A 173 8.12 13.32 15.80
C PHE A 173 8.34 11.80 15.74
N GLY A 174 9.59 11.37 15.59
CA GLY A 174 9.91 9.95 15.53
C GLY A 174 11.41 9.70 15.46
N SER A 175 11.82 8.50 15.84
CA SER A 175 13.20 8.04 15.73
C SER A 175 13.30 6.53 15.52
N LEU A 176 14.38 6.07 14.90
CA LEU A 176 14.66 4.66 14.73
C LEU A 176 15.27 4.09 16.02
N GLN A 177 14.42 3.48 16.85
CA GLN A 177 14.84 2.96 18.16
C GLN A 177 14.99 1.44 18.18
N TYR A 178 14.09 0.68 17.55
CA TYR A 178 14.04 -0.78 17.72
C TYR A 178 14.90 -1.54 16.69
N PHE A 179 14.69 -1.27 15.41
CA PHE A 179 15.34 -1.99 14.30
C PHE A 179 16.70 -1.39 13.95
N ARG A 180 17.71 -1.64 14.79
CA ARG A 180 19.06 -1.12 14.62
C ARG A 180 20.09 -2.23 14.67
N ALA A 181 21.19 -2.10 13.93
CA ALA A 181 22.25 -3.11 13.88
C ALA A 181 22.82 -3.47 15.26
N ASP A 182 22.96 -2.48 16.15
CA ASP A 182 23.44 -2.66 17.54
C ASP A 182 22.44 -3.39 18.45
N ARG A 183 21.19 -3.56 18.00
CA ARG A 183 20.12 -4.27 18.71
C ARG A 183 19.78 -5.62 18.06
N ALA A 184 20.59 -6.08 17.10
CA ALA A 184 20.36 -7.36 16.44
C ALA A 184 20.54 -8.53 17.42
N PRO A 185 19.57 -9.45 17.52
CA PRO A 185 19.74 -10.68 18.29
C PRO A 185 20.89 -11.52 17.73
N ALA A 186 21.62 -12.21 18.61
CA ALA A 186 22.64 -13.17 18.19
C ALA A 186 22.02 -14.27 17.32
N GLY A 187 22.66 -14.59 16.18
CA GLY A 187 22.18 -15.61 15.25
C GLY A 187 21.04 -15.17 14.32
N ALA A 188 20.71 -13.87 14.25
CA ALA A 188 19.69 -13.37 13.34
C ALA A 188 20.03 -13.70 11.85
N PRO A 189 19.10 -14.32 11.09
CA PRO A 189 19.37 -14.72 9.72
C PRO A 189 19.49 -13.51 8.79
N ARG A 190 20.31 -13.61 7.73
CA ARG A 190 20.54 -12.52 6.77
C ARG A 190 19.38 -12.28 5.80
N THR A 191 18.53 -13.27 5.57
CA THR A 191 17.41 -13.24 4.62
C THR A 191 16.17 -13.88 5.24
N VAL A 192 14.98 -13.56 4.71
CA VAL A 192 13.77 -14.34 5.01
C VAL A 192 13.74 -15.53 4.04
N HIS A 193 13.81 -16.76 4.55
CA HIS A 193 13.56 -17.97 3.77
C HIS A 193 12.41 -18.74 4.40
N GLY A 194 11.25 -18.75 3.74
CA GLY A 194 10.08 -19.54 4.13
C GLY A 194 9.30 -18.96 5.32
N TRP A 195 8.00 -18.77 5.14
CA TRP A 195 7.09 -18.17 6.12
C TRP A 195 6.89 -18.98 7.42
N VAL A 196 7.45 -20.19 7.56
CA VAL A 196 6.89 -21.21 8.49
C VAL A 196 7.90 -21.87 9.43
N SER A 197 9.18 -22.04 9.07
CA SER A 197 10.07 -22.96 9.82
C SER A 197 10.75 -22.37 11.06
N CYS A 198 10.88 -21.05 11.17
CA CYS A 198 11.57 -20.42 12.30
C CYS A 198 10.62 -19.93 13.41
N TRP A 199 9.30 -19.93 13.17
CA TRP A 199 8.34 -19.16 13.96
C TRP A 199 7.94 -19.78 15.32
N PRO A 200 7.77 -21.11 15.47
CA PRO A 200 7.41 -21.68 16.78
C PRO A 200 8.55 -21.67 17.81
N LYS A 201 9.79 -21.39 17.39
CA LYS A 201 11.00 -21.57 18.21
C LYS A 201 11.65 -20.27 18.66
N LEU A 202 11.11 -19.13 18.26
CA LEU A 202 11.75 -17.85 18.50
C LEU A 202 10.80 -16.97 19.35
N PRO A 203 11.20 -16.59 20.58
CA PRO A 203 10.40 -15.66 21.38
C PRO A 203 10.15 -14.38 20.59
N LEU A 204 9.10 -13.62 20.95
CA LEU A 204 8.71 -12.31 20.38
C LEU A 204 9.88 -11.31 20.16
N GLN A 205 11.05 -11.58 20.74
CA GLN A 205 12.32 -10.88 20.62
C GLN A 205 13.06 -11.09 19.27
N CYS A 206 12.77 -12.14 18.50
CA CYS A 206 13.51 -12.44 17.26
C CYS A 206 12.95 -11.77 16.01
N ALA A 207 11.88 -11.00 16.16
CA ALA A 207 11.36 -10.14 15.09
C ALA A 207 12.15 -8.82 14.98
N ALA A 208 13.41 -8.77 15.42
CA ALA A 208 14.25 -7.58 15.39
C ALA A 208 15.47 -7.81 14.45
N VAL A 209 15.65 -6.91 13.47
CA VAL A 209 16.89 -6.60 12.71
C VAL A 209 17.34 -7.69 11.71
N CYS A 210 17.89 -7.50 10.49
CA CYS A 210 18.44 -6.37 9.72
C CYS A 210 17.66 -6.08 8.44
#